data_AF-A0A2D8MUB8-F1
#
_entry.id   AF-A0A2D8MUB8-F1
#
_cell.length_a   1.000
_cell.length_b   1.000
_cell.length_c   1.000
_cell.angle_alpha   90.00
_cell.angle_beta   90.00
_cell.angle_gamma   90.00
#
_symmetry.space_group_name_H-M   'P 1'
#
loop_
_entity.id
_entity.type
_entity.pdbx_description
1 polymer ?
#
loop_
_entity_poly.entity_id
_entity_poly.type
_entity_poly.pdbx_seq_one_letter_code
_entity_poly.pdbx_strand_id
1 'polypeptide(L)'
;MYSNSLMEITDILNNDPTFSDVVNSAYSKNKPTIIAPRQVYGYLIISLVRYINKPTIVVTSNPEESRNLIEDLNFWSTRTIHMNFNERNEIFLEKYKPNKINTIERLRCLNALFMKSYYGKIPIIATSIQSLSTKTIPFDLFTELSFKLEIGMKK
;
A
#
# COMPACT_ATOMS: atom_id res chain seq x y z
N MET A 1 22.82 16.34 7.92
CA MET A 1 21.54 16.90 7.44
C MET A 1 21.56 16.72 5.92
N TYR A 2 21.23 15.53 5.43
CA TYR A 2 21.33 15.22 4.00
C TYR A 2 20.06 15.73 3.31
N SER A 3 20.23 16.64 2.37
CA SER A 3 19.16 17.14 1.51
C SER A 3 18.53 15.96 0.76
N ASN A 4 17.22 15.73 0.95
CA ASN A 4 16.44 14.74 0.19
C ASN A 4 16.14 15.29 -1.21
N SER A 5 17.19 15.56 -2.00
CA SER A 5 17.12 16.12 -3.36
C SER A 5 16.20 15.33 -4.31
N LEU A 6 15.97 14.04 -4.05
CA LEU A 6 15.07 13.20 -4.86
C LEU A 6 13.59 13.31 -4.46
N MET A 7 13.27 13.70 -3.22
CA MET A 7 11.88 13.98 -2.83
C MET A 7 11.36 15.23 -3.55
N GLU A 8 12.23 16.20 -3.80
CA GLU A 8 11.89 17.42 -4.54
C GLU A 8 11.44 17.11 -5.97
N ILE A 9 11.93 16.01 -6.57
CA ILE A 9 11.43 15.55 -7.87
C ILE A 9 9.93 15.26 -7.79
N THR A 10 9.43 14.68 -6.69
CA THR A 10 7.98 14.38 -6.58
C THR A 10 7.14 15.65 -6.53
N ASP A 11 7.73 16.76 -6.08
CA ASP A 11 7.09 18.07 -6.12
C ASP A 11 7.04 18.64 -7.56
N ILE A 12 8.01 18.29 -8.42
CA ILE A 12 8.00 18.67 -9.84
C ILE A 12 6.79 18.05 -10.56
N LEU A 13 6.53 16.74 -10.39
CA LEU A 13 5.35 16.12 -11.00
C LEU A 13 4.04 16.69 -10.44
N ASN A 14 3.98 16.91 -9.12
CA ASN A 14 2.77 17.46 -8.50
C ASN A 14 2.42 18.87 -8.99
N ASN A 15 3.42 19.61 -9.51
CA ASN A 15 3.25 20.94 -10.09
C ASN A 15 3.04 20.92 -11.61
N ASP A 16 3.10 19.76 -12.27
CA ASP A 16 2.84 19.63 -13.71
C ASP A 16 1.32 19.64 -13.98
N PRO A 17 0.82 20.57 -14.82
CA PRO A 17 -0.59 20.59 -15.23
C PRO A 17 -1.05 19.28 -15.89
N THR A 18 -0.18 18.65 -16.69
CA THR A 18 -0.47 17.39 -17.39
C THR A 18 -0.69 16.27 -16.39
N PHE A 19 0.13 16.22 -15.34
CA PHE A 19 -0.03 15.26 -14.26
C PHE A 19 -1.35 15.50 -13.53
N SER A 20 -1.64 16.74 -13.16
CA SER A 20 -2.91 17.11 -12.51
C SER A 20 -4.13 16.71 -13.35
N ASP A 21 -4.11 16.94 -14.66
CA ASP A 21 -5.18 16.56 -15.57
C ASP A 21 -5.37 15.03 -15.64
N VAL A 22 -4.27 14.28 -15.69
CA VAL A 22 -4.32 12.80 -15.66
C VAL A 22 -4.89 12.30 -14.34
N VAL A 23 -4.46 12.85 -13.20
CA VAL A 23 -5.01 12.43 -11.88
C VAL A 23 -6.48 12.82 -11.76
N ASN A 24 -6.87 14.01 -12.21
CA ASN A 24 -8.27 14.44 -12.20
C ASN A 24 -9.14 13.60 -13.13
N SER A 25 -8.60 13.20 -14.29
CA SER A 25 -9.27 12.27 -15.19
C SER A 25 -9.52 10.92 -14.52
N ALA A 26 -8.66 10.48 -13.60
CA ALA A 26 -8.84 9.23 -12.84
C ALA A 26 -10.04 9.24 -11.90
N TYR A 27 -10.48 10.43 -11.49
CA TYR A 27 -11.67 10.62 -10.69
C TYR A 27 -12.94 10.79 -11.52
N SER A 28 -12.80 11.13 -12.80
CA SER A 28 -13.90 11.00 -13.77
C SER A 28 -14.13 9.51 -14.07
N LYS A 29 -15.29 9.13 -14.59
CA LYS A 29 -15.62 7.72 -14.92
C LYS A 29 -14.64 7.05 -15.91
N ASN A 30 -13.66 7.79 -16.43
CA ASN A 30 -12.59 7.28 -17.27
C ASN A 30 -11.46 6.72 -16.41
N LYS A 31 -11.18 5.43 -16.55
CA LYS A 31 -10.01 4.77 -15.95
C LYS A 31 -8.78 5.13 -16.79
N PRO A 32 -7.91 6.06 -16.36
CA PRO A 32 -6.79 6.49 -17.17
C PRO A 32 -5.74 5.39 -17.17
N THR A 33 -5.18 5.13 -18.33
CA THR A 33 -4.06 4.20 -18.47
C THR A 33 -2.78 5.03 -18.52
N ILE A 34 -1.92 4.84 -17.53
CA ILE A 34 -0.58 5.44 -17.52
C ILE A 34 0.40 4.35 -17.93
N ILE A 35 1.14 4.59 -19.02
CA ILE A 35 2.19 3.70 -19.50
C ILE A 35 3.52 4.36 -19.17
N ALA A 36 4.35 3.68 -18.39
CA ALA A 36 5.66 4.19 -18.00
C ALA A 36 6.67 3.04 -17.86
N PRO A 37 7.98 3.33 -17.98
CA PRO A 37 9.01 2.36 -17.62
C PRO A 37 8.89 1.95 -16.15
N ARG A 38 9.22 0.69 -15.83
CA ARG A 38 9.12 0.18 -14.46
C ARG A 38 9.94 1.01 -13.46
N GLN A 39 11.08 1.53 -13.89
CA GLN A 39 12.01 2.31 -13.06
C GLN A 39 11.36 3.57 -12.47
N VAL A 40 10.30 4.10 -13.08
CA VAL A 40 9.61 5.29 -12.58
C VAL A 40 8.37 4.98 -11.74
N TYR A 41 8.03 3.70 -11.52
CA TYR A 41 6.80 3.33 -10.81
C TYR A 41 6.78 3.82 -9.37
N GLY A 42 7.85 3.61 -8.59
CA GLY A 42 7.88 4.04 -7.20
C GLY A 42 7.64 5.55 -7.05
N TYR A 43 8.34 6.33 -7.87
CA TYR A 43 8.21 7.77 -7.97
C TYR A 43 6.79 8.22 -8.38
N LEU A 44 6.24 7.62 -9.42
CA LEU A 44 4.90 7.93 -9.94
C LEU A 44 3.82 7.61 -8.90
N ILE A 45 3.88 6.42 -8.28
CA ILE A 45 2.93 5.97 -7.27
C ILE A 45 2.95 6.91 -6.06
N ILE A 46 4.14 7.30 -5.58
CA ILE A 46 4.23 8.23 -4.45
C ILE A 46 3.65 9.59 -4.79
N SER A 47 3.93 10.10 -6.00
CA SER A 47 3.38 11.38 -6.45
C SER A 47 1.85 11.33 -6.51
N LEU A 48 1.30 10.25 -7.08
CA LEU A 48 -0.15 9.99 -7.12
C LEU A 48 -0.75 9.93 -5.72
N VAL A 49 -0.15 9.16 -4.80
CA VAL A 49 -0.65 9.01 -3.43
C VAL A 49 -0.60 10.33 -2.66
N ARG A 50 0.45 11.14 -2.86
CA ARG A 50 0.56 12.47 -2.24
C ARG A 50 -0.52 13.42 -2.76
N TYR A 51 -0.76 13.42 -4.06
CA TYR A 51 -1.81 14.25 -4.66
C TYR A 51 -3.21 13.81 -4.20
N ILE A 52 -3.47 12.51 -4.22
CA ILE A 52 -4.76 11.90 -3.89
C ILE A 52 -5.04 11.96 -2.39
N ASN A 53 -4.00 11.86 -1.56
CA ASN A 53 -4.06 11.86 -0.11
C ASN A 53 -5.01 10.77 0.47
N LYS A 54 -4.95 9.55 -0.09
CA LYS A 54 -5.75 8.40 0.36
C LYS A 54 -4.92 7.12 0.49
N PRO A 55 -5.30 6.20 1.38
CA PRO A 55 -4.81 4.82 1.39
C PRO A 55 -4.88 4.21 0.00
N THR A 56 -3.80 3.58 -0.45
CA THR A 56 -3.69 3.08 -1.82
C THR A 56 -3.22 1.64 -1.82
N ILE A 57 -3.84 0.82 -2.68
CA ILE A 57 -3.42 -0.55 -2.94
C ILE A 57 -2.80 -0.59 -4.34
N VAL A 58 -1.59 -1.13 -4.44
CA VAL A 58 -0.90 -1.37 -5.71
C VAL A 58 -0.87 -2.86 -5.97
N VAL A 59 -1.49 -3.29 -7.07
CA VAL A 59 -1.59 -4.70 -7.44
C VAL A 59 -0.53 -5.02 -8.50
N THR A 60 0.30 -6.01 -8.22
CA THR A 60 1.33 -6.53 -9.10
C THR A 60 0.96 -7.93 -9.62
N SER A 61 1.68 -8.40 -10.63
CA SER A 61 1.44 -9.71 -11.24
C SER A 61 1.91 -10.89 -10.38
N ASN A 62 2.90 -10.68 -9.52
CA ASN A 62 3.47 -11.72 -8.67
C ASN A 62 4.08 -11.14 -7.37
N PRO A 63 4.36 -11.99 -6.36
CA PRO A 63 4.89 -11.54 -5.06
C PRO A 63 6.26 -10.87 -5.13
N GLU A 64 7.15 -11.31 -6.03
CA GLU A 64 8.48 -10.71 -6.17
C GLU A 64 8.36 -9.25 -6.65
N GLU A 65 7.50 -9.00 -7.64
CA GLU A 65 7.20 -7.64 -8.11
C GLU A 65 6.64 -6.76 -6.97
N SER A 66 5.81 -7.34 -6.09
CA SER A 66 5.27 -6.64 -4.93
C SER A 66 6.38 -6.25 -3.94
N ARG A 67 7.32 -7.16 -3.67
CA ARG A 67 8.46 -6.90 -2.77
C ARG A 67 9.40 -5.85 -3.35
N ASN A 68 9.79 -5.99 -4.61
CA ASN A 68 10.65 -5.03 -5.30
C ASN A 68 10.02 -3.63 -5.31
N LEU A 69 8.71 -3.54 -5.53
CA LEU A 69 8.00 -2.27 -5.47
C LEU A 69 8.09 -1.62 -4.07
N ILE A 70 8.02 -2.40 -2.99
CA ILE A 70 8.14 -1.85 -1.64
C ILE A 70 9.53 -1.27 -1.40
N GLU A 71 10.58 -1.93 -1.89
CA GLU A 71 11.95 -1.42 -1.84
C GLU A 71 12.08 -0.09 -2.61
N ASP A 72 11.53 -0.04 -3.82
CA ASP A 72 11.48 1.18 -4.63
C ASP A 72 10.73 2.31 -3.91
N LEU A 73 9.55 2.03 -3.34
CA LEU A 73 8.76 3.03 -2.62
C LEU A 73 9.50 3.57 -1.40
N ASN A 74 10.17 2.69 -0.63
CA ASN A 74 10.95 3.08 0.55
C ASN A 74 12.09 4.05 0.21
N PHE A 75 12.66 3.95 -0.99
CA PHE A 75 13.68 4.87 -1.47
C PHE A 75 13.12 6.29 -1.70
N TRP A 76 11.91 6.41 -2.25
CA TRP A 76 11.34 7.68 -2.70
C TRP A 76 10.57 8.46 -1.64
N SER A 77 10.07 7.81 -0.56
CA SER A 77 9.28 8.51 0.46
C SER A 77 9.42 7.93 1.86
N THR A 78 9.61 8.81 2.84
CA THR A 78 9.52 8.48 4.27
C THR A 78 8.21 8.98 4.91
N ARG A 79 7.38 9.73 4.16
CA ARG A 79 6.12 10.32 4.64
C ARG A 79 4.93 9.37 4.54
N THR A 80 5.02 8.42 3.62
CA THR A 80 4.09 7.30 3.45
C THR A 80 4.63 6.08 4.19
N ILE A 81 3.75 5.13 4.48
CA ILE A 81 4.15 3.83 5.04
C ILE A 81 3.84 2.75 4.03
N HIS A 82 4.86 1.97 3.70
CA HIS A 82 4.79 0.95 2.65
C HIS A 82 4.70 -0.42 3.30
N MET A 83 3.68 -1.20 2.95
CA MET A 83 3.45 -2.53 3.50
C MET A 83 3.18 -3.53 2.39
N ASN A 84 3.61 -4.77 2.58
CA ASN A 84 3.37 -5.84 1.61
C ASN A 84 2.28 -6.79 2.12
N PHE A 85 1.18 -6.91 1.37
CA PHE A 85 0.17 -7.92 1.62
C PHE A 85 0.61 -9.25 0.99
N ASN A 86 1.34 -10.02 1.79
CA ASN A 86 1.99 -11.26 1.40
C ASN A 86 1.00 -12.40 1.13
N GLU A 87 1.44 -13.37 0.30
CA GLU A 87 0.67 -14.57 0.00
C GLU A 87 0.43 -15.41 1.24
N ARG A 88 -0.66 -16.17 1.25
CA ARG A 88 -0.90 -17.14 2.30
C ARG A 88 -0.01 -18.35 1.99
N ASN A 89 1.05 -18.57 2.80
CA ASN A 89 1.91 -19.75 2.68
C ASN A 89 1.12 -21.00 3.12
N GLU A 90 0.25 -21.49 2.23
CA GLU A 90 -0.47 -22.76 2.39
C GLU A 90 0.00 -23.65 1.25
N ILE A 91 0.88 -24.60 1.57
CA ILE A 91 1.23 -25.66 0.63
C ILE A 91 -0.01 -26.57 0.56
N PHE A 92 -0.61 -26.69 -0.64
CA PHE A 92 -1.90 -27.35 -0.89
C PHE A 92 -2.02 -28.80 -0.37
N LEU A 93 -0.90 -29.46 -0.03
CA LEU A 93 -0.86 -30.86 0.39
C LEU A 93 -0.33 -31.06 1.82
N GLU A 94 0.17 -30.02 2.47
CA GLU A 94 0.63 -30.13 3.85
C GLU A 94 -0.38 -29.46 4.79
N LYS A 95 -0.71 -30.13 5.89
CA LYS A 95 -1.39 -29.52 7.06
C LYS A 95 -0.45 -28.53 7.78
N TYR A 96 0.27 -27.69 7.04
CA TYR A 96 1.12 -26.67 7.62
C TYR A 96 0.24 -25.51 8.10
N LYS A 97 0.34 -25.22 9.39
CA LYS A 97 -0.30 -24.03 9.97
C LYS A 97 0.28 -22.80 9.26
N PRO A 98 -0.57 -21.83 8.85
CA PRO A 98 -0.10 -20.59 8.26
C PRO A 98 0.97 -19.95 9.15
N ASN A 99 2.04 -19.44 8.53
CA ASN A 99 3.10 -18.76 9.26
C ASN A 99 2.51 -17.58 10.06
N LYS A 100 2.62 -17.64 11.40
CA LYS A 100 2.06 -16.62 12.31
C LYS A 100 2.52 -15.21 11.97
N ILE A 101 3.77 -15.04 11.54
CA ILE A 101 4.33 -13.73 11.15
C ILE A 101 3.58 -13.18 9.95
N ASN A 102 3.38 -14.01 8.93
CA ASN A 102 2.68 -13.61 7.71
C ASN A 102 1.21 -13.24 7.99
N THR A 103 0.53 -14.02 8.85
CA THR A 103 -0.82 -13.68 9.32
C THR A 103 -0.87 -12.32 10.01
N ILE A 104 0.09 -12.01 10.88
CA ILE A 104 0.18 -10.72 11.57
C ILE A 104 0.41 -9.57 10.57
N GLU A 105 1.32 -9.73 9.62
CA GLU A 105 1.59 -8.69 8.61
C GLU A 105 0.36 -8.43 7.72
N ARG A 106 -0.35 -9.48 7.34
CA ARG A 106 -1.62 -9.35 6.61
C ARG A 106 -2.67 -8.60 7.43
N LEU A 107 -2.79 -8.90 8.73
CA LEU A 107 -3.71 -8.18 9.62
C LEU A 107 -3.30 -6.71 9.80
N ARG A 108 -1.99 -6.41 9.87
CA ARG A 108 -1.47 -5.03 9.92
C ARG A 108 -1.85 -4.25 8.66
N CYS A 109 -1.71 -4.86 7.48
CA CYS A 109 -2.14 -4.29 6.21
C CYS A 109 -3.64 -3.96 6.22
N LEU A 110 -4.49 -4.90 6.63
CA LEU A 110 -5.93 -4.70 6.72
C LEU A 110 -6.28 -3.60 7.72
N ASN A 111 -5.65 -3.59 8.89
CA ASN A 111 -5.83 -2.54 9.89
C ASN A 111 -5.43 -1.15 9.37
N ALA A 112 -4.33 -1.06 8.62
CA ALA A 112 -3.91 0.21 8.04
C ALA A 112 -4.89 0.75 6.99
N LEU A 113 -5.51 -0.14 6.17
CA LEU A 113 -6.58 0.25 5.26
C LEU A 113 -7.82 0.71 6.04
N PHE A 114 -8.22 -0.04 7.06
CA PHE A 114 -9.37 0.25 7.90
C PHE A 114 -9.23 1.61 8.61
N MET A 115 -8.09 1.85 9.26
CA MET A 115 -7.79 3.09 9.97
C MET A 115 -7.40 4.25 9.03
N LYS A 116 -7.22 3.97 7.73
CA LYS A 116 -6.74 4.90 6.69
C LYS A 116 -5.39 5.55 7.00
N SER A 117 -4.71 5.10 8.04
CA SER A 117 -3.44 5.61 8.55
C SER A 117 -2.75 4.51 9.35
N TYR A 118 -1.42 4.54 9.36
CA TYR A 118 -0.62 3.66 10.20
C TYR A 118 0.59 4.44 10.69
N TYR A 119 0.76 4.55 12.02
CA TYR A 119 1.73 5.45 12.66
C TYR A 119 1.67 6.90 12.14
N GLY A 120 0.48 7.43 11.89
CA GLY A 120 0.28 8.80 11.40
C GLY A 120 0.66 9.03 9.93
N LYS A 121 0.98 7.96 9.18
CA LYS A 121 1.33 8.02 7.75
C LYS A 121 0.24 7.40 6.88
N ILE A 122 0.13 7.87 5.65
CA ILE A 122 -0.79 7.32 4.64
C ILE A 122 -0.22 5.97 4.17
N PRO A 123 -1.01 4.88 4.24
CA PRO A 123 -0.54 3.57 3.87
C PRO A 123 -0.60 3.34 2.35
N ILE A 124 0.49 2.81 1.80
CA ILE A 124 0.55 2.23 0.46
C ILE A 124 0.80 0.73 0.64
N ILE A 125 -0.11 -0.08 0.12
CA ILE A 125 -0.05 -1.53 0.26
C ILE A 125 0.24 -2.13 -1.10
N ALA A 126 1.43 -2.72 -1.26
CA ALA A 126 1.73 -3.54 -2.42
C ALA A 126 1.19 -4.95 -2.20
N THR A 127 0.61 -5.54 -3.25
CA THR A 127 0.14 -6.93 -3.21
C THR A 127 0.22 -7.56 -4.58
N SER A 128 0.35 -8.88 -4.63
CA SER A 128 0.21 -9.64 -5.87
C SER A 128 -1.25 -10.03 -6.12
N ILE A 129 -1.58 -10.31 -7.39
CA ILE A 129 -2.89 -10.85 -7.76
C ILE A 129 -3.22 -12.15 -7.02
N GLN A 130 -2.21 -13.00 -6.77
CA GLN A 130 -2.35 -14.25 -6.03
C GLN A 130 -2.71 -13.98 -4.56
N SER A 131 -2.00 -13.06 -3.89
CA SER A 131 -2.29 -12.65 -2.52
C SER A 131 -3.71 -12.12 -2.37
N LEU A 132 -4.15 -11.30 -3.32
CA LEU A 132 -5.48 -10.68 -3.33
C LEU A 132 -6.60 -11.70 -3.58
N SER A 133 -6.32 -12.77 -4.31
CA SER A 133 -7.30 -13.83 -4.61
C SER A 133 -7.67 -14.68 -3.39
N THR A 134 -6.90 -14.58 -2.30
CA THR A 134 -7.18 -15.31 -1.06
C THR A 134 -8.30 -14.63 -0.25
N LYS A 135 -9.30 -15.40 0.19
CA LYS A 135 -10.36 -14.89 1.07
C LYS A 135 -9.75 -14.33 2.37
N THR A 136 -10.18 -13.13 2.74
CA THR A 136 -9.80 -12.45 3.99
C THR A 136 -10.97 -12.43 4.97
N ILE A 137 -10.74 -11.88 6.17
CA ILE A 137 -11.79 -11.66 7.17
C ILE A 137 -12.81 -10.67 6.59
N PRO A 138 -14.13 -10.96 6.65
CA PRO A 138 -15.17 -10.01 6.24
C PRO A 138 -15.05 -8.68 6.99
N PHE A 139 -15.38 -7.58 6.32
CA PHE A 139 -15.25 -6.23 6.88
C PHE A 139 -16.02 -6.05 8.19
N ASP A 140 -17.27 -6.54 8.24
CA ASP A 140 -18.13 -6.42 9.42
C ASP A 140 -17.53 -7.16 10.62
N LEU A 141 -17.06 -8.39 10.38
CA LEU A 141 -16.41 -9.21 11.40
C LEU A 141 -15.09 -8.60 11.87
N PHE A 142 -14.30 -8.03 10.95
CA PHE A 142 -13.08 -7.32 11.31
C PHE A 142 -13.37 -6.11 12.22
N THR A 143 -14.45 -5.39 11.94
CA THR A 143 -14.86 -4.21 12.71
C THR A 143 -15.36 -4.62 14.10
N GLU A 144 -16.18 -5.66 14.19
CA GLU A 144 -16.72 -6.18 15.45
C GLU A 144 -15.63 -6.69 16.39
N LEU A 145 -14.64 -7.40 15.85
CA LEU A 145 -13.58 -8.05 16.64
C LEU A 145 -12.37 -7.16 16.92
N SER A 146 -12.28 -5.97 16.29
CA SER A 146 -11.18 -5.04 16.50
C SER A 146 -11.46 -4.10 17.67
N PHE A 147 -10.52 -3.98 18.59
CA PHE A 147 -10.59 -3.01 19.68
C PHE A 147 -9.29 -2.22 19.78
N LYS A 148 -9.41 -0.92 20.06
CA LYS A 148 -8.27 -0.06 20.32
C LYS A 148 -7.92 -0.16 21.80
N LEU A 149 -6.65 -0.42 22.09
CA LEU A 149 -6.12 -0.37 23.45
C LEU A 149 -5.50 1.00 23.70
N GLU A 150 -5.82 1.60 24.84
CA GLU A 150 -5.26 2.86 25.31
C GLU A 150 -4.65 2.70 26.70
N ILE A 151 -3.66 3.53 27.00
CA ILE A 151 -2.99 3.51 28.31
C ILE A 151 -4.03 3.81 29.39
N GLY A 152 -4.15 2.90 30.37
CA GLY A 152 -5.12 3.02 31.46
C GLY A 152 -6.44 2.30 31.22
N MET A 153 -6.69 1.70 30.05
CA MET A 153 -7.82 0.79 29.87
C MET A 153 -7.66 -0.44 30.76
N LYS A 154 -8.62 -0.64 31.68
CA LYS A 154 -8.79 -1.91 32.38
C LYS A 154 -9.60 -2.84 31.49
N LYS A 155 -9.08 -4.05 31.32
CA LYS A 155 -9.72 -5.12 30.53
C LYS A 155 -10.96 -5.64 31.23
#